data_AF-A0A1F6DIT7-F1
#
_entry.id   AF-A0A1F6DIT7-F1
#
_cell.length_a   1.000
_cell.length_b   1.000
_cell.length_c   1.000
_cell.angle_alpha   90.00
_cell.angle_beta   90.00
_cell.angle_gamma   90.00
#
_symmetry.space_group_name_H-M   'P 1'
#
loop_
_entity.id
_entity.type
_entity.pdbx_description
1 polymer ?
#
loop_
_entity_poly.entity_id
_entity_poly.type
_entity_poly.pdbx_seq_one_letter_code
_entity_poly.pdbx_strand_id
1 'polypeptide(L)'
;MKKFFTIFFVVLGVIFFTLILAAVVFFIVDPFGLKPMLFGGDATSESATTKDANPLLTESQEKTLQTFGIDPANVPSTITPEQEACFVEKLGEERVAEIKGGDSPTAAEYFKAKDCI
;
A
#
# COMPACT_ATOMS: atom_id res chain seq x y z
N MET A 1 39.70 -17.25 -34.89
CA MET A 1 38.66 -16.33 -34.36
C MET A 1 37.23 -16.89 -34.38
N LYS A 2 36.80 -17.72 -35.36
CA LYS A 2 35.43 -18.29 -35.40
C LYS A 2 34.97 -18.99 -34.10
N LYS A 3 35.84 -19.81 -33.48
CA LYS A 3 35.50 -20.54 -32.25
C LYS A 3 35.21 -19.63 -31.05
N PHE A 4 35.85 -18.46 -30.98
CA PHE A 4 35.63 -17.50 -29.91
C PHE A 4 34.23 -16.88 -29.99
N PHE A 5 33.82 -16.45 -31.19
CA PHE A 5 32.47 -15.93 -31.41
C PHE A 5 31.39 -16.98 -31.16
N THR A 6 31.61 -18.23 -31.59
CA THR A 6 30.67 -19.32 -31.31
C THR A 6 30.47 -19.54 -29.81
N ILE A 7 31.56 -19.58 -29.02
CA ILE A 7 31.47 -19.74 -27.57
C ILE A 7 30.76 -18.54 -26.93
N PHE A 8 31.11 -17.32 -27.34
CA PHE A 8 30.50 -16.09 -26.84
C PHE A 8 28.98 -16.08 -27.04
N PHE A 9 28.50 -16.36 -28.25
CA PHE A 9 27.06 -16.39 -28.54
C PHE A 9 26.33 -17.54 -27.84
N VAL A 10 26.98 -18.69 -27.65
CA VAL A 10 26.39 -19.81 -26.90
C VAL A 10 26.23 -19.45 -25.41
N VAL A 11 27.25 -18.85 -24.79
CA VAL A 11 27.15 -18.42 -23.39
C VAL A 11 26.08 -17.33 -23.21
N LEU A 12 26.07 -16.33 -24.10
CA LEU A 12 25.07 -15.26 -24.06
C LEU A 12 23.66 -15.81 -24.30
N GLY A 13 23.50 -16.76 -25.23
CA GLY A 13 22.23 -17.44 -25.49
C GLY A 13 21.71 -18.23 -24.29
N VAL A 14 22.59 -18.95 -23.58
CA VAL A 14 22.21 -19.68 -22.36
C VAL A 14 21.83 -18.72 -21.24
N ILE A 15 22.58 -17.65 -21.02
CA ILE A 15 22.26 -16.61 -20.02
C ILE A 15 20.92 -15.94 -20.36
N PHE A 16 20.69 -15.60 -21.63
CA PHE A 16 19.44 -15.00 -22.06
C PHE A 16 18.26 -15.95 -21.84
N PHE A 17 18.42 -17.23 -22.16
CA PHE A 17 17.40 -18.24 -21.95
C PHE A 17 17.07 -18.45 -20.46
N THR A 18 18.08 -18.47 -19.58
CA THR A 18 17.85 -18.58 -18.13
C THR A 18 17.14 -17.35 -17.56
N LEU A 19 17.47 -16.14 -18.04
CA LEU A 19 16.76 -14.92 -17.64
C LEU A 19 15.29 -14.94 -18.08
N ILE A 20 14.98 -15.43 -19.28
CA ILE A 20 13.59 -15.59 -19.73
C ILE A 20 12.83 -16.56 -18.83
N LEU A 21 13.41 -17.73 -18.52
CA LEU A 21 12.76 -18.70 -17.63
C LEU A 21 12.52 -18.10 -16.24
N ALA A 22 13.50 -17.38 -15.68
CA ALA A 22 13.35 -16.69 -14.41
C ALA A 22 12.23 -15.64 -14.47
N ALA A 23 12.16 -14.84 -15.54
CA ALA A 23 11.10 -13.84 -15.74
C ALA A 23 9.72 -14.49 -15.85
N VAL A 24 9.58 -15.63 -16.54
CA VAL A 24 8.30 -16.38 -16.63
C VAL A 24 7.89 -16.92 -15.27
N VAL A 25 8.81 -17.51 -14.50
CA VAL A 25 8.52 -18.00 -13.14
C VAL A 25 8.13 -16.84 -12.23
N PHE A 26 8.88 -15.73 -12.25
CA PHE A 26 8.54 -14.52 -11.51
C PHE A 26 7.18 -13.96 -11.91
N PHE A 27 6.86 -14.00 -13.20
CA PHE A 27 5.55 -13.60 -13.68
C PHE A 27 4.47 -14.54 -13.16
N ILE A 28 4.64 -15.86 -13.14
CA ILE A 28 3.59 -16.78 -12.66
C ILE A 28 3.38 -16.67 -11.15
N VAL A 29 4.46 -16.72 -10.37
CA VAL A 29 4.41 -16.74 -8.89
C VAL A 29 4.14 -15.35 -8.31
N ASP A 30 4.51 -14.29 -9.04
CA ASP A 30 4.38 -12.88 -8.67
C ASP A 30 4.73 -12.58 -7.20
N PRO A 31 5.93 -12.98 -6.71
CA PRO A 31 6.30 -12.79 -5.31
C PRO A 31 6.40 -11.31 -4.89
N PHE A 32 6.41 -10.39 -5.86
CA PHE A 32 6.52 -8.95 -5.65
C PHE A 32 5.24 -8.18 -6.02
N GLY A 33 4.17 -8.87 -6.46
CA GLY A 33 2.89 -8.22 -6.81
C GLY A 33 3.01 -7.17 -7.91
N LEU A 34 3.88 -7.38 -8.91
CA LEU A 34 4.19 -6.37 -9.95
C LEU A 34 3.15 -6.38 -11.08
N LYS A 35 2.37 -7.45 -11.24
CA LYS A 35 1.32 -7.54 -12.27
C LYS A 35 0.29 -6.41 -12.23
N PRO A 36 -0.36 -6.10 -11.08
CA PRO A 36 -1.36 -5.03 -11.03
C PRO A 36 -0.79 -3.65 -11.38
N MET A 37 0.48 -3.40 -11.07
CA MET A 37 1.16 -2.14 -11.39
C MET A 37 1.56 -2.03 -12.87
N LEU A 38 2.04 -3.12 -13.49
CA LEU A 38 2.57 -3.10 -14.86
C LEU A 38 1.52 -3.30 -15.94
N PHE A 39 0.45 -4.04 -15.65
CA PHE A 39 -0.58 -4.40 -16.63
C PHE A 39 -1.92 -3.72 -16.38
N GLY A 40 -2.01 -2.80 -15.41
CA GLY A 40 -3.23 -2.06 -15.12
C GLY A 40 -4.43 -2.99 -14.96
N GLY A 41 -4.25 -4.06 -14.20
CA GLY A 41 -5.25 -5.10 -14.04
C GLY A 41 -6.51 -4.53 -13.40
N ASP A 42 -7.62 -4.73 -14.10
CA ASP A 42 -9.01 -4.50 -13.72
C ASP A 42 -9.21 -4.05 -12.27
N ALA A 43 -9.83 -2.88 -12.14
CA ALA A 43 -10.79 -2.65 -11.08
C ALA A 43 -11.93 -3.66 -11.22
N THR A 44 -11.65 -4.94 -10.95
CA THR A 44 -12.61 -5.76 -10.23
C THR A 44 -12.67 -5.12 -8.85
N SER A 45 -13.45 -4.03 -8.78
CA SER A 45 -14.32 -3.80 -7.66
C SER A 45 -15.08 -5.10 -7.46
N GLU A 46 -14.46 -6.01 -6.72
CA GLU A 46 -15.19 -6.69 -5.68
C GLU A 46 -15.84 -5.55 -4.88
N SER A 47 -17.06 -5.19 -5.31
CA SER A 47 -18.11 -4.80 -4.39
C SER A 47 -18.33 -6.03 -3.51
N ALA A 48 -17.34 -6.34 -2.67
CA ALA A 48 -17.63 -6.73 -1.32
C ALA A 48 -18.59 -5.64 -0.88
N THR A 49 -19.81 -6.03 -0.58
CA THR A 49 -20.71 -5.22 0.20
C THR A 49 -19.95 -4.99 1.49
N THR A 50 -19.10 -3.95 1.52
CA THR A 50 -18.49 -3.43 2.73
C THR A 50 -19.69 -3.02 3.53
N LYS A 51 -20.04 -3.87 4.48
CA LYS A 51 -20.94 -3.53 5.55
C LYS A 51 -20.31 -2.26 6.14
N ASP A 52 -20.87 -1.12 5.75
CA ASP A 52 -20.46 0.21 6.19
C ASP A 52 -20.27 0.14 7.70
N ALA A 53 -19.01 0.11 8.11
CA ALA A 53 -18.62 -0.10 9.48
C ALA A 53 -18.68 1.24 10.23
N ASN A 54 -18.56 2.35 9.49
CA ASN A 54 -18.65 3.69 10.00
C ASN A 54 -19.30 4.65 8.99
N PRO A 55 -20.55 5.09 9.22
CA PRO A 55 -21.30 5.97 8.32
C PRO A 55 -20.67 7.34 8.06
N LEU A 56 -19.64 7.72 8.84
CA LEU A 56 -18.92 8.99 8.70
C LEU A 56 -17.68 8.86 7.81
N LEU A 57 -17.30 7.65 7.43
CA LEU A 57 -16.11 7.38 6.63
C LEU A 57 -16.51 6.97 5.21
N THR A 58 -15.72 7.41 4.23
CA THR A 58 -15.84 6.88 2.87
C THR A 58 -15.27 5.46 2.81
N GLU A 59 -15.71 4.64 1.84
CA GLU A 59 -15.17 3.29 1.64
C GLU A 59 -13.63 3.28 1.52
N SER A 60 -13.06 4.33 0.90
CA SER A 60 -11.61 4.51 0.81
C SER A 60 -10.94 4.79 2.15
N GLN A 61 -11.59 5.54 3.05
CA GLN A 61 -11.09 5.82 4.40
C GLN A 61 -11.17 4.57 5.27
N GLU A 62 -12.28 3.84 5.23
CA GLU A 62 -12.42 2.56 5.94
C GLU A 62 -11.35 1.55 5.51
N LYS A 63 -11.13 1.40 4.20
CA LYS A 63 -10.10 0.50 3.66
C LYS A 63 -8.69 0.92 4.07
N THR A 64 -8.45 2.23 4.15
CA THR A 64 -7.16 2.76 4.64
C THR A 64 -6.96 2.39 6.11
N LEU A 65 -7.97 2.59 6.97
CA LEU A 65 -7.90 2.22 8.38
C LEU A 65 -7.69 0.72 8.59
N GLN A 66 -8.41 -0.12 7.83
CA GLN A 66 -8.23 -1.57 7.85
C GLN A 66 -6.83 -2.00 7.41
N THR A 67 -6.24 -1.33 6.40
CA THR A 67 -4.87 -1.59 5.93
C THR A 67 -3.85 -1.39 7.04
N PHE A 68 -4.13 -0.46 7.95
CA PHE A 68 -3.26 -0.17 9.08
C PHE A 68 -3.68 -0.86 10.39
N GLY A 69 -4.69 -1.73 10.36
CA GLY A 69 -5.12 -2.54 11.50
C GLY A 69 -6.04 -1.83 12.50
N ILE A 70 -6.61 -0.66 12.16
CA ILE A 70 -7.70 -0.05 12.92
C ILE A 70 -9.03 -0.57 12.38
N ASP A 71 -9.88 -1.01 13.30
CA ASP A 71 -11.26 -1.38 13.01
C ASP A 71 -12.10 -0.10 12.85
N PRO A 72 -12.66 0.18 11.66
CA PRO A 72 -13.48 1.37 11.43
C PRO A 72 -14.69 1.49 12.36
N ALA A 73 -15.19 0.35 12.87
CA ALA A 73 -16.32 0.33 13.81
C ALA A 73 -15.95 0.87 15.21
N ASN A 74 -14.67 0.85 15.58
CA ASN A 74 -14.17 1.37 16.85
C ASN A 74 -13.68 2.82 16.75
N VAL A 75 -13.71 3.41 15.55
CA VAL A 75 -13.29 4.80 15.35
C VAL A 75 -14.34 5.72 15.97
N PRO A 76 -13.97 6.57 16.94
CA PRO A 76 -14.90 7.51 17.53
C PRO A 76 -15.44 8.46 16.46
N SER A 77 -16.75 8.70 16.46
CA SER A 77 -17.38 9.73 15.63
C SER A 77 -16.97 11.15 16.02
N THR A 78 -16.36 11.31 17.19
CA THR A 78 -15.91 12.58 17.75
C THR A 78 -14.55 12.40 18.42
N ILE A 79 -13.59 13.23 18.04
CA ILE A 79 -12.29 13.31 18.70
C ILE A 79 -12.46 14.07 20.03
N THR A 80 -12.05 13.47 21.15
CA THR A 80 -12.08 14.15 22.44
C THR A 80 -10.93 15.17 22.55
N PRO A 81 -11.01 16.18 23.44
CA PRO A 81 -9.90 17.12 23.66
C PRO A 81 -8.60 16.42 24.09
N GLU A 82 -8.70 15.29 24.78
CA GLU A 82 -7.54 14.49 25.19
C GLU A 82 -6.87 13.79 24.00
N GLN A 83 -7.67 13.27 23.06
CA GLN A 83 -7.17 12.68 21.83
C GLN A 83 -6.51 13.76 20.96
N GLU A 84 -7.12 14.95 20.84
CA GLU A 84 -6.53 16.08 20.14
C GLU A 84 -5.17 16.49 20.74
N ALA A 85 -5.06 16.57 22.06
CA ALA A 85 -3.79 16.83 22.72
C ALA A 85 -2.74 15.75 22.42
N CYS A 86 -3.15 14.48 22.39
CA CYS A 86 -2.27 13.37 22.00
C CYS A 86 -1.81 13.49 20.53
N PHE A 87 -2.71 13.80 19.60
CA PHE A 87 -2.36 14.03 18.20
C PHE A 87 -1.38 15.21 18.06
N VAL A 88 -1.62 16.31 18.78
CA VAL A 88 -0.72 17.47 18.78
C VAL A 88 0.66 17.12 19.33
N GLU A 89 0.73 16.31 20.40
CA GLU A 89 2.01 15.84 20.96
C GLU A 89 2.78 14.97 19.96
N LYS A 90 2.10 14.06 19.25
CA LYS A 90 2.75 13.08 18.36
C LYS A 90 3.05 13.61 16.96
N LEU A 91 2.19 14.49 16.43
CA LEU A 91 2.22 14.96 15.04
C LEU A 91 2.60 16.45 14.91
N GLY A 92 2.36 17.24 15.96
CA GLY A 92 2.53 18.69 15.96
C GLY A 92 1.25 19.44 15.59
N GLU A 93 1.06 20.64 16.15
CA GLU A 93 -0.14 21.47 15.94
C GLU A 93 -0.41 21.76 14.46
N GLU A 94 0.64 22.10 13.70
CA GLU A 94 0.53 22.43 12.27
C GLU A 94 -0.01 21.24 11.46
N ARG A 95 0.54 20.04 11.69
CA ARG A 95 0.11 18.83 10.99
C ARG A 95 -1.31 18.42 11.36
N VAL A 96 -1.68 18.56 12.63
CA VAL A 96 -3.06 18.29 13.08
C VAL A 96 -4.04 19.26 12.44
N ALA A 97 -3.68 20.54 12.27
CA ALA A 97 -4.53 21.52 11.59
C ALA A 97 -4.73 21.18 10.10
N GLU A 98 -3.68 20.71 9.42
CA GLU A 98 -3.77 20.24 8.02
C GLU A 98 -4.68 19.02 7.88
N ILE A 99 -4.53 18.03 8.77
CA ILE A 99 -5.37 16.83 8.80
C ILE A 99 -6.83 17.19 9.09
N LYS A 100 -7.08 18.13 10.02
CA LYS A 100 -8.41 18.69 10.28
C LYS A 100 -8.98 19.44 9.07
N GLY A 101 -8.12 20.04 8.27
CA GLY A 101 -8.46 20.68 7.00
C GLY A 101 -8.79 19.72 5.86
N GLY A 102 -8.66 18.40 6.10
CA GLY A 102 -8.96 17.36 5.13
C GLY A 102 -7.73 16.83 4.38
N ASP A 103 -6.52 17.21 4.79
CA ASP A 103 -5.31 16.56 4.25
C ASP A 103 -5.19 15.12 4.77
N SER A 104 -4.66 14.24 3.92
CA SER A 104 -4.61 12.82 4.23
C SER A 104 -3.38 12.51 5.10
N PRO A 105 -3.53 11.84 6.26
CA PRO A 105 -2.40 11.46 7.09
C PRO A 105 -1.42 10.55 6.35
N THR A 106 -0.13 10.74 6.59
CA THR A 106 0.89 9.82 6.10
C THR A 106 0.93 8.55 6.93
N ALA A 107 1.47 7.45 6.38
CA ALA A 107 1.63 6.20 7.13
C ALA A 107 2.45 6.40 8.43
N ALA A 108 3.48 7.26 8.39
CA ALA A 108 4.29 7.56 9.57
C ALA A 108 3.50 8.31 10.66
N GLU A 109 2.61 9.22 10.27
CA GLU A 109 1.71 9.93 11.20
C GLU A 109 0.73 8.96 11.84
N TYR A 110 0.16 8.05 11.04
CA TYR A 110 -0.71 7.00 11.56
C TYR A 110 -0.02 6.16 12.63
N PHE A 111 1.19 5.65 12.38
CA PHE A 111 1.90 4.82 13.36
C PHE A 111 2.23 5.55 14.66
N LYS A 112 2.51 6.85 14.58
CA LYS A 112 2.80 7.69 15.75
C LYS A 112 1.56 7.99 16.57
N ALA A 113 0.41 8.11 15.91
CA ALA A 113 -0.83 8.54 16.53
C ALA A 113 -1.84 7.42 16.77
N LYS A 114 -1.54 6.18 16.37
CA LYS A 114 -2.41 5.02 16.60
C LYS A 114 -2.73 4.80 18.09
N ASP A 115 -1.83 5.20 18.98
CA ASP A 115 -2.01 5.06 20.43
C ASP A 115 -2.91 6.18 21.01
N CYS A 116 -3.28 7.17 20.19
CA CYS A 116 -4.20 8.26 20.55
C CYS A 116 -5.67 7.94 20.25
N ILE A 117 -5.97 6.82 19.57
CA ILE A 117 -7.31 6.34 19.23
C ILE A 117 -7.60 5.09 20.06
#